data_AF-A0A2E5M3Q1-F1
#
_entry.id   AF-A0A2E5M3Q1-F1
#
_cell.length_a   1.000
_cell.length_b   1.000
_cell.length_c   1.000
_cell.angle_alpha   90.00
_cell.angle_beta   90.00
_cell.angle_gamma   90.00
#
_symmetry.space_group_name_H-M   'P 1'
#
loop_
_entity.id
_entity.type
_entity.pdbx_description
1 polymer ?
#
loop_
_entity_poly.entity_id
_entity_poly.type
_entity_poly.pdbx_seq_one_letter_code
_entity_poly.pdbx_strand_id
1 'polypeptide(L)'
;MFNPYRTVLDAFVTDCVDHYREAFPNRNLGHEEFLEQAARTAIETLLNCDCPYHDANHTMLVTDAGQTILRGRLISQGDISPQQWVHVTLALLFHDIGFVRGLLKGDGDGDYLADENGERITPPEGATDAFMMPYHVTRGRLYVGERFANEPLVDVATVASYIEMTRFPVPADPSYAGVTSLAGLVRAADLIGQMGDPLYGQKLARLFAELSETGEASRLGYANVGEMRRQFPTFFYSQVFPYITEGLRLLHKTQEGRQWEANLHNQVHNDTGWVAERGVKMPHFRPHIAVNNA
;
A
#
# COMPACT_ATOMS: atom_id res chain seq x y z
N MET A 1 -13.98 26.78 4.07
CA MET A 1 -14.36 25.49 3.45
C MET A 1 -14.05 24.39 4.46
N PHE A 2 -14.97 23.47 4.74
CA PHE A 2 -14.69 22.31 5.59
C PHE A 2 -13.87 21.29 4.78
N ASN A 3 -12.70 20.90 5.29
CA ASN A 3 -11.83 19.91 4.65
C ASN A 3 -11.65 18.69 5.59
N PRO A 4 -12.36 17.57 5.35
CA PRO A 4 -12.27 16.39 6.21
C PRO A 4 -10.87 15.73 6.19
N TYR A 5 -10.08 15.93 5.13
CA TYR A 5 -8.73 15.37 5.04
C TYR A 5 -7.79 15.90 6.11
N ARG A 6 -8.01 17.12 6.63
CA ARG A 6 -7.19 17.65 7.72
C ARG A 6 -7.31 16.79 8.97
N THR A 7 -8.54 16.40 9.33
CA THR A 7 -8.79 15.53 10.49
C THR A 7 -8.18 14.15 10.29
N VAL A 8 -8.32 13.58 9.08
CA VAL A 8 -7.76 12.26 8.76
C VAL A 8 -6.22 12.31 8.80
N LEU A 9 -5.61 13.34 8.22
CA LEU A 9 -4.17 13.56 8.24
C LEU A 9 -3.64 13.67 9.68
N ASP A 10 -4.25 14.51 10.51
CA ASP A 10 -3.80 14.70 11.90
C ASP A 10 -3.90 13.40 12.71
N ALA A 11 -4.97 12.61 12.49
CA ALA A 11 -5.13 11.30 13.12
C ALA A 11 -4.09 10.29 12.64
N PHE A 12 -3.86 10.18 11.33
CA PHE A 12 -2.87 9.27 10.75
C PHE A 12 -1.44 9.60 11.19
N VAL A 13 -1.09 10.89 11.23
CA VAL A 13 0.23 11.34 11.69
C VAL A 13 0.44 10.98 13.16
N THR A 14 -0.59 11.18 13.99
CA THR A 14 -0.54 10.78 15.41
C THR A 14 -0.33 9.27 15.54
N ASP A 15 -1.10 8.48 14.81
CA ASP A 15 -1.02 7.02 14.80
C ASP A 15 0.39 6.52 14.39
N CYS A 16 0.97 7.10 13.34
CA CYS A 16 2.33 6.78 12.89
C CYS A 16 3.40 6.98 13.97
N VAL A 17 3.28 8.08 14.73
CA VAL A 17 4.22 8.43 15.79
C VAL A 17 3.99 7.57 17.03
N ASP A 18 2.74 7.30 17.38
CA ASP A 18 2.39 6.48 18.54
C ASP A 18 2.85 5.03 18.36
N HIS A 19 2.73 4.45 17.16
CA HIS A 19 3.32 3.14 16.86
C HIS A 19 4.84 3.11 17.10
N TYR A 20 5.57 4.18 16.74
CA TYR A 20 7.00 4.28 17.03
C TYR A 20 7.29 4.40 18.54
N ARG A 21 6.52 5.22 19.27
CA ARG A 21 6.66 5.39 20.73
C ARG A 21 6.42 4.09 21.49
N GLU A 22 5.41 3.32 21.08
CA GLU A 22 5.11 2.02 21.66
C GLU A 22 6.23 1.01 21.42
N ALA A 23 6.79 1.00 20.21
CA ALA A 23 7.91 0.14 19.85
C ALA A 23 9.19 0.49 20.61
N PHE A 24 9.44 1.79 20.84
CA PHE A 24 10.69 2.30 21.40
C PHE A 24 10.47 3.35 22.49
N PRO A 25 9.95 2.96 23.67
CA PRO A 25 9.62 3.90 24.73
C PRO A 25 10.86 4.63 25.27
N ASN A 26 10.68 5.92 25.58
CA ASN A 26 11.70 6.80 26.19
C ASN A 26 13.00 6.95 25.37
N ARG A 27 12.90 6.97 24.04
CA ARG A 27 14.04 7.20 23.14
C ARG A 27 14.02 8.62 22.59
N ASN A 28 14.79 9.51 23.21
CA ASN A 28 15.00 10.87 22.68
C ASN A 28 16.05 10.86 21.55
N LEU A 29 15.60 10.52 20.35
CA LEU A 29 16.43 10.39 19.14
C LEU A 29 16.04 11.40 18.03
N GLY A 30 15.05 12.26 18.25
CA GLY A 30 14.49 13.16 17.23
C GLY A 30 13.64 12.45 16.16
N HIS A 31 13.42 11.15 16.29
CA HIS A 31 12.65 10.35 15.33
C HIS A 31 11.15 10.66 15.34
N GLU A 32 10.58 11.05 16.48
CA GLU A 32 9.15 11.34 16.60
C GLU A 32 8.77 12.58 15.78
N GLU A 33 9.49 13.69 15.98
CA GLU A 33 9.29 14.94 15.25
C GLU A 33 9.57 14.76 13.75
N PHE A 34 10.60 13.97 13.43
CA PHE A 34 10.94 13.65 12.05
C PHE A 34 9.85 12.83 11.35
N LEU A 35 9.34 11.78 12.00
CA LEU A 35 8.24 10.97 11.46
C LEU A 35 6.96 11.80 11.28
N GLU A 36 6.67 12.70 12.23
CA GLU A 36 5.54 13.62 12.10
C GLU A 36 5.65 14.46 10.82
N GLN A 37 6.81 15.09 10.62
CA GLN A 37 7.05 15.94 9.45
C GLN A 37 7.04 15.13 8.14
N ALA A 38 7.62 13.92 8.15
CA ALA A 38 7.67 13.06 6.98
C ALA A 38 6.27 12.58 6.56
N ALA A 39 5.45 12.13 7.52
CA ALA A 39 4.07 11.70 7.26
C ALA A 39 3.21 12.85 6.73
N ARG A 40 3.31 14.04 7.33
CA ARG A 40 2.63 15.25 6.81
C ARG A 40 3.05 15.56 5.38
N THR A 41 4.35 15.60 5.12
CA THR A 41 4.90 15.89 3.79
C THR A 41 4.39 14.90 2.75
N ALA A 42 4.45 13.60 3.04
CA ALA A 42 4.02 12.55 2.10
C ALA A 42 2.54 12.70 1.74
N ILE A 43 1.67 12.78 2.75
CA ILE A 43 0.22 12.84 2.54
C ILE A 43 -0.19 14.16 1.88
N GLU A 44 0.33 15.31 2.33
CA GLU A 44 0.00 16.60 1.70
C GLU A 44 0.44 16.67 0.24
N THR A 45 1.55 16.00 -0.10
CA THR A 45 1.99 15.89 -1.49
C THR A 45 1.05 14.99 -2.31
N LEU A 46 0.69 13.81 -1.77
CA LEU A 46 -0.23 12.86 -2.40
C LEU A 46 -1.67 13.39 -2.53
N LEU A 47 -2.07 14.37 -1.72
CA LEU A 47 -3.36 15.05 -1.89
C LEU A 47 -3.44 15.90 -3.18
N ASN A 48 -2.30 16.15 -3.84
CA ASN A 48 -2.26 16.74 -5.18
C ASN A 48 -2.26 15.69 -6.30
N CYS A 49 -2.26 14.39 -5.94
CA CYS A 49 -2.32 13.29 -6.89
C CYS A 49 -3.76 13.10 -7.39
N ASP A 50 -3.96 12.98 -8.71
CA ASP A 50 -5.28 12.68 -9.30
C ASP A 50 -5.45 11.20 -9.73
N CYS A 51 -4.57 10.31 -9.24
CA CYS A 51 -4.76 8.86 -9.33
C CYS A 51 -6.12 8.43 -8.75
N PRO A 52 -6.95 7.68 -9.51
CA PRO A 52 -8.21 7.13 -9.01
C PRO A 52 -8.09 6.24 -7.75
N TYR A 53 -7.05 5.42 -7.64
CA TYR A 53 -6.85 4.41 -6.60
C TYR A 53 -5.57 4.61 -5.79
N HIS A 54 -4.40 4.79 -6.43
CA HIS A 54 -3.12 4.96 -5.74
C HIS A 54 -3.00 6.39 -5.18
N ASP A 55 -3.82 6.66 -4.16
CA ASP A 55 -4.03 7.96 -3.54
C ASP A 55 -3.45 8.02 -2.11
N ALA A 56 -3.65 9.16 -1.43
CA ALA A 56 -3.25 9.36 -0.05
C ALA A 56 -3.84 8.31 0.92
N ASN A 57 -5.05 7.82 0.64
CA ASN A 57 -5.74 6.85 1.50
C ASN A 57 -5.09 5.45 1.37
N HIS A 58 -4.76 5.03 0.14
CA HIS A 58 -3.95 3.83 -0.09
C HIS A 58 -2.62 3.90 0.67
N THR A 59 -1.90 5.02 0.57
CA THR A 59 -0.62 5.19 1.29
C THR A 59 -0.77 5.10 2.82
N MET A 60 -1.84 5.65 3.38
CA MET A 60 -2.13 5.51 4.81
C MET A 60 -2.34 4.05 5.22
N LEU A 61 -3.13 3.29 4.44
CA LEU A 61 -3.40 1.88 4.68
C LEU A 61 -2.15 1.01 4.58
N VAL A 62 -1.31 1.24 3.57
CA VAL A 62 -0.02 0.57 3.40
C VAL A 62 0.92 0.86 4.57
N THR A 63 0.96 2.10 5.03
CA THR A 63 1.81 2.51 6.16
C THR A 63 1.35 1.84 7.45
N ASP A 64 0.05 1.81 7.73
CA ASP A 64 -0.52 1.13 8.90
C ASP A 64 -0.23 -0.38 8.88
N ALA A 65 -0.49 -1.05 7.75
CA ALA A 65 -0.18 -2.47 7.58
C ALA A 65 1.31 -2.74 7.82
N GLY A 66 2.19 -1.88 7.29
CA GLY A 66 3.64 -2.01 7.44
C GLY A 66 4.14 -1.78 8.87
N GLN A 67 3.65 -0.78 9.58
CA GLN A 67 3.98 -0.58 10.99
C GLN A 67 3.44 -1.72 11.86
N THR A 68 2.28 -2.28 11.53
CA THR A 68 1.73 -3.47 12.20
C THR A 68 2.60 -4.71 11.95
N ILE A 69 3.13 -4.90 10.73
CA ILE A 69 4.11 -5.94 10.41
C ILE A 69 5.39 -5.75 11.23
N LEU A 70 5.93 -4.53 11.30
CA LEU A 70 7.14 -4.24 12.07
C LEU A 70 6.94 -4.52 13.56
N ARG A 71 5.80 -4.15 14.12
CA ARG A 71 5.43 -4.46 15.50
C ARG A 71 5.40 -5.97 15.73
N GLY A 72 4.81 -6.72 14.81
CA GLY A 72 4.81 -8.18 14.85
C GLY A 72 6.22 -8.78 14.82
N ARG A 73 7.13 -8.21 14.02
CA ARG A 73 8.54 -8.61 13.99
C ARG A 73 9.27 -8.28 15.27
N LEU A 74 9.09 -7.07 15.79
CA LEU A 74 9.69 -6.65 17.04
C LEU A 74 9.27 -7.58 18.19
N ILE A 75 7.98 -7.94 18.28
CA ILE A 75 7.47 -8.90 19.27
C ILE A 75 8.06 -10.31 19.05
N SER A 76 8.12 -10.76 17.79
CA SER A 76 8.52 -12.14 17.47
C SER A 76 10.02 -12.37 17.50
N GLN A 77 10.84 -11.35 17.25
CA GLN A 77 12.28 -11.48 16.96
C GLN A 77 13.14 -10.48 17.74
N GLY A 78 12.59 -9.32 18.13
CA GLY A 78 13.33 -8.30 18.87
C GLY A 78 14.48 -7.64 18.10
N ASP A 79 14.49 -7.74 16.77
CA ASP A 79 15.65 -7.43 15.92
C ASP A 79 15.51 -6.13 15.10
N ILE A 80 14.49 -5.31 15.39
CA ILE A 80 14.29 -4.01 14.73
C ILE A 80 14.88 -2.90 15.59
N SER A 81 15.83 -2.15 15.01
CA SER A 81 16.33 -0.91 15.61
C SER A 81 15.40 0.27 15.35
N PRO A 82 15.44 1.34 16.18
CA PRO A 82 14.68 2.55 15.95
C PRO A 82 14.92 3.17 14.56
N GLN A 83 16.17 3.13 14.09
CA GLN A 83 16.56 3.67 12.79
C GLN A 83 15.93 2.89 11.63
N GLN A 84 15.92 1.55 11.72
CA GLN A 84 15.28 0.69 10.72
C GLN A 84 13.77 0.92 10.67
N TRP A 85 13.13 1.16 11.81
CA TRP A 85 11.70 1.51 11.86
C TRP A 85 11.42 2.80 11.10
N VAL A 86 12.23 3.84 11.31
CA VAL A 86 12.11 5.12 10.60
C VAL A 86 12.29 4.91 9.09
N HIS A 87 13.32 4.17 8.65
CA HIS A 87 13.56 3.93 7.22
C HIS A 87 12.45 3.13 6.56
N VAL A 88 11.90 2.12 7.22
CA VAL A 88 10.74 1.37 6.71
C VAL A 88 9.50 2.25 6.64
N THR A 89 9.23 3.04 7.69
CA THR A 89 8.07 3.96 7.69
C THR A 89 8.19 5.01 6.57
N LEU A 90 9.38 5.56 6.34
CA LEU A 90 9.62 6.44 5.21
C LEU A 90 9.36 5.75 3.88
N ALA A 91 9.88 4.54 3.68
CA ALA A 91 9.65 3.82 2.43
C ALA A 91 8.16 3.58 2.17
N LEU A 92 7.38 3.25 3.21
CA LEU A 92 5.92 3.09 3.11
C LEU A 92 5.21 4.41 2.79
N LEU A 93 5.58 5.51 3.45
CA LEU A 93 5.00 6.82 3.19
C LEU A 93 5.28 7.34 1.77
N PHE A 94 6.41 6.95 1.18
CA PHE A 94 6.87 7.47 -0.10
C PHE A 94 6.87 6.44 -1.24
N HIS A 95 6.32 5.22 -1.06
CA HIS A 95 6.37 4.18 -2.10
C HIS A 95 5.67 4.61 -3.40
N ASP A 96 4.50 5.25 -3.27
CA ASP A 96 3.67 5.73 -4.38
C ASP A 96 3.79 7.23 -4.65
N ILE A 97 4.68 7.94 -3.95
CA ILE A 97 4.82 9.40 -4.14
C ILE A 97 5.14 9.77 -5.59
N GLY A 98 5.84 8.89 -6.30
CA GLY A 98 6.28 9.12 -7.68
C GLY A 98 5.16 9.15 -8.71
N PHE A 99 3.92 8.81 -8.34
CA PHE A 99 2.75 9.06 -9.18
C PHE A 99 2.50 10.56 -9.40
N VAL A 100 2.84 11.41 -8.43
CA VAL A 100 2.58 12.85 -8.51
C VAL A 100 3.41 13.48 -9.62
N ARG A 101 2.75 14.14 -10.58
CA ARG A 101 3.38 15.00 -11.59
C ARG A 101 3.86 16.32 -10.94
N GLY A 102 5.00 16.85 -11.40
CA GLY A 102 5.56 18.09 -10.84
C GLY A 102 6.29 17.90 -9.51
N LEU A 103 6.63 16.65 -9.17
CA LEU A 103 7.23 16.26 -7.91
C LEU A 103 8.74 16.53 -7.87
N LEU A 104 9.44 16.21 -8.97
CA LEU A 104 10.89 16.26 -9.06
C LEU A 104 11.35 17.63 -9.55
N LYS A 105 12.54 18.09 -9.15
CA LYS A 105 13.08 19.40 -9.59
C LYS A 105 13.16 19.56 -11.11
N GLY A 106 13.28 18.45 -11.83
CA GLY A 106 13.31 18.42 -13.29
C GLY A 106 11.95 18.38 -13.97
N ASP A 107 10.84 18.23 -13.25
CA ASP A 107 9.50 18.18 -13.85
C ASP A 107 9.01 19.58 -14.25
N GLY A 108 8.31 19.69 -15.38
CA GLY A 108 7.71 20.96 -15.80
C GLY A 108 7.19 20.95 -17.23
N ASP A 109 6.34 21.92 -17.57
CA ASP A 109 5.86 22.16 -18.94
C ASP A 109 5.26 20.94 -19.67
N GLY A 110 4.61 20.04 -18.92
CA GLY A 110 4.00 18.81 -19.44
C GLY A 110 5.00 17.67 -19.69
N ASP A 111 6.26 17.86 -19.33
CA ASP A 111 7.35 16.91 -19.52
C ASP A 111 7.97 16.52 -18.17
N TYR A 112 8.00 15.24 -17.85
CA TYR A 112 8.29 14.74 -16.51
C TYR A 112 9.41 13.71 -16.53
N LEU A 113 10.27 13.72 -15.51
CA LEU A 113 11.40 12.80 -15.42
C LEU A 113 10.91 11.36 -15.18
N ALA A 114 11.32 10.42 -16.02
CA ALA A 114 10.90 9.02 -15.96
C ALA A 114 11.92 8.13 -15.24
N ASP A 115 13.22 8.44 -15.36
CA ASP A 115 14.30 7.61 -14.84
C ASP A 115 15.51 8.42 -14.32
N GLU A 116 16.49 7.71 -13.76
CA GLU A 116 17.76 8.29 -13.28
C GLU A 116 18.71 8.79 -14.39
N ASN A 117 18.50 8.38 -15.65
CA ASN A 117 19.35 8.77 -16.77
C ASN A 117 18.92 10.08 -17.42
N GLY A 118 17.81 10.67 -16.97
CA GLY A 118 17.27 11.88 -17.56
C GLY A 118 16.22 11.61 -18.64
N GLU A 119 15.75 10.37 -18.81
CA GLU A 119 14.63 10.07 -19.70
C GLU A 119 13.40 10.84 -19.23
N ARG A 120 12.63 11.37 -20.19
CA ARG A 120 11.45 12.19 -19.91
C ARG A 120 10.24 11.66 -20.66
N ILE A 121 9.08 11.83 -20.05
CA ILE A 121 7.79 11.38 -20.57
C ILE A 121 6.81 12.53 -20.58
N THR A 122 5.95 12.54 -21.60
CA THR A 122 4.87 13.52 -21.77
C THR A 122 3.55 12.76 -21.76
N PRO A 123 2.78 12.82 -20.65
CA PRO A 123 1.44 12.24 -20.59
C PRO A 123 0.54 12.86 -21.66
N PRO A 124 -0.34 12.08 -22.31
CA PRO A 124 -1.29 12.62 -23.25
C PRO A 124 -2.28 13.56 -22.55
N GLU A 125 -2.86 14.49 -23.30
CA GLU A 125 -3.90 15.39 -22.79
C GLU A 125 -5.06 14.60 -22.17
N GLY A 126 -5.44 14.96 -20.94
CA GLY A 126 -6.50 14.28 -20.20
C GLY A 126 -6.06 13.04 -19.40
N ALA A 127 -4.79 12.64 -19.45
CA ALA A 127 -4.25 11.60 -18.58
C ALA A 127 -4.27 12.03 -17.11
N THR A 128 -4.58 11.08 -16.23
CA THR A 128 -4.40 11.24 -14.79
C THR A 128 -2.94 10.94 -14.41
N ASP A 129 -2.60 11.11 -13.15
CA ASP A 129 -1.32 10.71 -12.57
C ASP A 129 -1.12 9.19 -12.68
N ALA A 130 -2.18 8.40 -12.89
CA ALA A 130 -2.08 6.95 -13.10
C ALA A 130 -1.19 6.59 -14.30
N PHE A 131 -1.08 7.48 -15.29
CA PHE A 131 -0.11 7.35 -16.39
C PHE A 131 1.34 7.16 -15.90
N MET A 132 1.67 7.65 -14.70
CA MET A 132 3.00 7.51 -14.09
C MET A 132 3.28 6.11 -13.55
N MET A 133 2.32 5.18 -13.56
CA MET A 133 2.48 3.84 -13.01
C MET A 133 3.74 3.08 -13.47
N PRO A 134 4.23 3.16 -14.72
CA PRO A 134 5.47 2.50 -15.09
C PRO A 134 6.73 3.10 -14.43
N TYR A 135 6.64 4.35 -13.97
CA TYR A 135 7.77 5.18 -13.54
C TYR A 135 7.74 5.52 -12.05
N HIS A 136 6.60 5.36 -11.37
CA HIS A 136 6.36 5.85 -10.01
C HIS A 136 7.42 5.37 -8.99
N VAL A 137 7.83 4.10 -9.03
CA VAL A 137 8.86 3.58 -8.10
C VAL A 137 10.19 4.31 -8.31
N THR A 138 10.62 4.46 -9.56
CA THR A 138 11.87 5.16 -9.88
C THR A 138 11.78 6.64 -9.48
N ARG A 139 10.67 7.30 -9.82
CA ARG A 139 10.39 8.68 -9.44
C ARG A 139 10.37 8.89 -7.92
N GLY A 140 9.78 7.95 -7.17
CA GLY A 140 9.74 7.98 -5.71
C GLY A 140 11.14 7.87 -5.09
N ARG A 141 11.99 7.00 -5.63
CA ARG A 141 13.40 6.89 -5.22
C ARG A 141 14.17 8.19 -5.48
N LEU A 142 14.00 8.79 -6.65
CA LEU A 142 14.61 10.08 -6.99
C LEU A 142 14.13 11.17 -6.04
N TYR A 143 12.83 11.23 -5.75
CA TYR A 143 12.27 12.23 -4.85
C TYR A 143 12.82 12.11 -3.43
N VAL A 144 12.87 10.89 -2.87
CA VAL A 144 13.49 10.65 -1.56
C VAL A 144 14.97 11.06 -1.58
N GLY A 145 15.67 10.78 -2.68
CA GLY A 145 17.04 11.24 -2.93
C GLY A 145 17.19 12.76 -2.85
N GLU A 146 16.33 13.51 -3.54
CA GLU A 146 16.37 14.97 -3.53
C GLU A 146 15.93 15.57 -2.18
N ARG A 147 14.89 14.99 -1.57
CA ARG A 147 14.21 15.52 -0.38
C ARG A 147 15.00 15.34 0.90
N PHE A 148 15.72 14.22 1.03
CA PHE A 148 16.44 13.81 2.24
C PHE A 148 17.96 13.82 2.08
N ALA A 149 18.49 14.39 0.99
CA ALA A 149 19.93 14.44 0.69
C ALA A 149 20.82 14.93 1.86
N ASN A 150 20.30 15.83 2.69
CA ASN A 150 21.03 16.42 3.82
C ASN A 150 20.40 16.08 5.18
N GLU A 151 19.52 15.08 5.24
CA GLU A 151 18.85 14.69 6.48
C GLU A 151 19.69 13.63 7.22
N PRO A 152 20.33 13.97 8.36
CA PRO A 152 21.20 13.05 9.09
C PRO A 152 20.48 11.81 9.64
N LEU A 153 19.17 11.86 9.83
CA LEU A 153 18.39 10.72 10.30
C LEU A 153 18.04 9.72 9.18
N VAL A 154 18.40 9.99 7.93
CA VAL A 154 17.99 9.19 6.78
C VAL A 154 19.19 8.64 6.01
N ASP A 155 19.27 7.31 5.94
CA ASP A 155 20.06 6.64 4.92
C ASP A 155 19.20 6.54 3.66
N VAL A 156 19.42 7.49 2.76
CA VAL A 156 18.69 7.62 1.50
C VAL A 156 18.79 6.36 0.65
N ALA A 157 19.97 5.72 0.59
CA ALA A 157 20.17 4.53 -0.22
C ALA A 157 19.35 3.35 0.30
N THR A 158 19.32 3.20 1.63
CA THR A 158 18.49 2.18 2.29
C THR A 158 17.00 2.42 2.01
N VAL A 159 16.48 3.64 2.22
CA VAL A 159 15.05 3.94 1.97
C VAL A 159 14.70 3.74 0.50
N ALA A 160 15.55 4.21 -0.42
CA ALA A 160 15.34 4.02 -1.85
C ALA A 160 15.33 2.53 -2.24
N SER A 161 16.16 1.68 -1.60
CA SER A 161 16.14 0.24 -1.84
C SER A 161 14.86 -0.44 -1.34
N TYR A 162 14.21 0.12 -0.32
CA TYR A 162 12.94 -0.39 0.19
C TYR A 162 11.78 -0.03 -0.73
N ILE A 163 11.75 1.21 -1.22
CA ILE A 163 10.80 1.66 -2.25
C ILE A 163 10.99 0.85 -3.53
N GLU A 164 12.23 0.60 -3.96
CA GLU A 164 12.52 -0.24 -5.13
C GLU A 164 11.84 -1.61 -5.09
N MET A 165 11.69 -2.19 -3.89
CA MET A 165 11.09 -3.51 -3.72
C MET A 165 9.58 -3.53 -4.00
N THR A 166 8.89 -2.38 -4.07
CA THR A 166 7.44 -2.30 -4.31
C THR A 166 7.07 -2.39 -5.80
N ARG A 167 8.03 -2.56 -6.72
CA ARG A 167 7.69 -2.76 -8.14
C ARG A 167 6.71 -3.91 -8.33
N PHE A 168 5.63 -3.60 -9.05
CA PHE A 168 4.62 -4.58 -9.44
C PHE A 168 4.31 -4.49 -10.95
N PRO A 169 4.21 -5.61 -11.68
CA PRO A 169 4.48 -6.99 -11.26
C PRO A 169 5.91 -7.18 -10.72
N VAL A 170 6.07 -8.09 -9.76
CA VAL A 170 7.38 -8.30 -9.14
C VAL A 170 8.40 -8.75 -10.20
N PRO A 171 9.53 -8.05 -10.36
CA PRO A 171 10.55 -8.41 -11.35
C PRO A 171 11.11 -9.81 -11.13
N ALA A 172 11.53 -10.46 -12.22
CA ALA A 172 12.09 -11.81 -12.19
C ALA A 172 13.51 -11.89 -11.61
N ASP A 173 14.15 -10.75 -11.34
CA ASP A 173 15.49 -10.70 -10.78
C ASP A 173 15.52 -11.33 -9.36
N PRO A 174 16.49 -12.20 -9.05
CA PRO A 174 16.56 -12.89 -7.75
C PRO A 174 16.57 -11.97 -6.53
N SER A 175 17.03 -10.72 -6.68
CA SER A 175 17.03 -9.73 -5.60
C SER A 175 15.62 -9.42 -5.08
N TYR A 176 14.58 -9.59 -5.90
CA TYR A 176 13.19 -9.40 -5.49
C TYR A 176 12.59 -10.64 -4.82
N ALA A 177 13.25 -11.79 -4.81
CA ALA A 177 12.70 -13.01 -4.20
C ALA A 177 12.61 -12.95 -2.67
N GLY A 178 13.34 -12.04 -2.02
CA GLY A 178 13.41 -11.93 -0.57
C GLY A 178 12.08 -11.51 0.08
N VAL A 179 11.56 -12.32 1.00
CA VAL A 179 10.30 -12.04 1.73
C VAL A 179 10.50 -11.69 3.21
N THR A 180 11.68 -11.94 3.77
CA THR A 180 12.00 -11.73 5.19
C THR A 180 12.84 -10.48 5.47
N SER A 181 13.41 -9.87 4.42
CA SER A 181 14.15 -8.61 4.53
C SER A 181 13.19 -7.44 4.81
N LEU A 182 13.68 -6.34 5.36
CA LEU A 182 12.85 -5.14 5.58
C LEU A 182 12.27 -4.61 4.27
N ALA A 183 13.05 -4.62 3.18
CA ALA A 183 12.56 -4.29 1.85
C ALA A 183 11.41 -5.23 1.42
N GLY A 184 11.56 -6.54 1.63
CA GLY A 184 10.52 -7.53 1.33
C GLY A 184 9.24 -7.31 2.16
N LEU A 185 9.38 -6.86 3.41
CA LEU A 185 8.25 -6.51 4.26
C LEU A 185 7.57 -5.20 3.84
N VAL A 186 8.31 -4.24 3.27
CA VAL A 186 7.72 -3.03 2.66
C VAL A 186 6.83 -3.40 1.49
N ARG A 187 7.32 -4.26 0.57
CA ARG A 187 6.46 -4.82 -0.50
C ARG A 187 5.26 -5.59 0.05
N ALA A 188 5.48 -6.40 1.08
CA ALA A 188 4.37 -7.16 1.67
C ALA A 188 3.29 -6.24 2.23
N ALA A 189 3.70 -5.15 2.89
CA ALA A 189 2.80 -4.13 3.42
C ALA A 189 2.03 -3.39 2.32
N ASP A 190 2.68 -3.07 1.19
CA ASP A 190 2.02 -2.48 0.03
C ASP A 190 0.90 -3.39 -0.51
N LEU A 191 1.24 -4.64 -0.83
CA LEU A 191 0.30 -5.63 -1.33
C LEU A 191 -0.85 -5.94 -0.33
N ILE A 192 -0.53 -6.07 0.96
CA ILE A 192 -1.52 -6.33 2.00
C ILE A 192 -2.38 -5.08 2.25
N GLY A 193 -1.80 -3.88 2.27
CA GLY A 193 -2.51 -2.63 2.47
C GLY A 193 -3.53 -2.37 1.36
N GLN A 194 -3.15 -2.68 0.12
CA GLN A 194 -4.05 -2.62 -1.03
C GLN A 194 -5.22 -3.63 -0.89
N MET A 195 -4.89 -4.91 -0.72
CA MET A 195 -5.88 -6.00 -0.84
C MET A 195 -6.62 -6.28 0.47
N GLY A 196 -6.13 -5.78 1.58
CA GLY A 196 -6.77 -5.76 2.88
C GLY A 196 -7.61 -4.50 3.13
N ASP A 197 -7.70 -3.58 2.15
CA ASP A 197 -8.54 -2.40 2.26
C ASP A 197 -10.00 -2.80 2.57
N PRO A 198 -10.61 -2.30 3.67
CA PRO A 198 -12.01 -2.57 4.00
C PRO A 198 -13.00 -2.19 2.87
N LEU A 199 -12.63 -1.21 2.06
CA LEU A 199 -13.38 -0.71 0.91
C LEU A 199 -12.84 -1.23 -0.43
N TYR A 200 -11.92 -2.21 -0.45
CA TYR A 200 -11.28 -2.73 -1.67
C TYR A 200 -12.30 -3.02 -2.77
N GLY A 201 -13.36 -3.78 -2.46
CA GLY A 201 -14.44 -4.10 -3.40
C GLY A 201 -15.18 -2.88 -3.98
N GLN A 202 -15.31 -1.78 -3.21
CA GLN A 202 -15.91 -0.53 -3.69
C GLN A 202 -14.93 0.29 -4.53
N LYS A 203 -13.63 0.17 -4.25
CA LYS A 203 -12.55 0.86 -4.97
C LYS A 203 -12.09 0.12 -6.23
N LEU A 204 -12.51 -1.13 -6.48
CA LEU A 204 -12.13 -1.87 -7.70
C LEU A 204 -12.43 -1.13 -9.00
N ALA A 205 -13.50 -0.32 -9.06
CA ALA A 205 -13.80 0.49 -10.24
C ALA A 205 -12.74 1.58 -10.49
N ARG A 206 -12.13 2.10 -9.42
CA ARG A 206 -11.04 3.08 -9.50
C ARG A 206 -9.75 2.41 -9.96
N LEU A 207 -9.40 1.27 -9.37
CA LEU A 207 -8.23 0.49 -9.78
C LEU A 207 -8.34 0.03 -11.24
N PHE A 208 -9.52 -0.44 -11.67
CA PHE A 208 -9.75 -0.78 -13.07
C PHE A 208 -9.57 0.42 -14.02
N ALA A 209 -9.95 1.63 -13.60
CA ALA A 209 -9.75 2.83 -14.41
C ALA A 209 -8.26 3.11 -14.65
N GLU A 210 -7.42 3.01 -13.60
CA GLU A 210 -5.97 3.15 -13.72
C GLU A 210 -5.33 2.07 -14.61
N LEU A 211 -5.71 0.81 -14.39
CA LEU A 211 -5.22 -0.30 -15.20
C LEU A 211 -5.67 -0.14 -16.66
N SER A 212 -6.84 0.43 -16.91
CA SER A 212 -7.33 0.69 -18.27
C SER A 212 -6.55 1.82 -18.94
N GLU A 213 -6.29 2.91 -18.21
CA GLU A 213 -5.53 4.08 -18.70
C GLU A 213 -4.11 3.68 -19.15
N THR A 214 -3.47 2.80 -18.38
CA THR A 214 -2.10 2.34 -18.63
C THR A 214 -2.02 1.12 -19.56
N GLY A 215 -3.16 0.57 -19.97
CA GLY A 215 -3.23 -0.64 -20.81
C GLY A 215 -3.05 -1.96 -20.06
N GLU A 216 -2.73 -1.93 -18.77
CA GLU A 216 -2.54 -3.11 -17.92
C GLU A 216 -3.80 -3.96 -17.80
N ALA A 217 -4.99 -3.36 -17.79
CA ALA A 217 -6.25 -4.11 -17.78
C ALA A 217 -6.34 -5.04 -19.00
N SER A 218 -5.99 -4.53 -20.18
CA SER A 218 -5.96 -5.33 -21.41
C SER A 218 -4.86 -6.39 -21.36
N ARG A 219 -3.67 -6.05 -20.85
CA ARG A 219 -2.54 -6.97 -20.69
C ARG A 219 -2.88 -8.14 -19.76
N LEU A 220 -3.64 -7.88 -18.70
CA LEU A 220 -4.09 -8.87 -17.71
C LEU A 220 -5.39 -9.59 -18.11
N GLY A 221 -6.01 -9.21 -19.24
CA GLY A 221 -7.23 -9.86 -19.74
C GLY A 221 -8.49 -9.45 -18.96
N TYR A 222 -8.57 -8.20 -18.50
CA TYR A 222 -9.73 -7.61 -17.85
C TYR A 222 -10.45 -6.66 -18.81
N ALA A 223 -11.67 -7.01 -19.22
CA ALA A 223 -12.54 -6.11 -19.99
C ALA A 223 -13.43 -5.22 -19.10
N ASN A 224 -13.61 -5.58 -17.83
CA ASN A 224 -14.40 -4.83 -16.86
C ASN A 224 -14.05 -5.22 -15.41
N VAL A 225 -14.56 -4.45 -14.45
CA VAL A 225 -14.41 -4.67 -13.00
C VAL A 225 -14.89 -6.06 -12.56
N GLY A 226 -15.96 -6.57 -13.18
CA GLY A 226 -16.51 -7.89 -12.85
C GLY A 226 -15.54 -9.02 -13.20
N GLU A 227 -14.82 -8.91 -14.33
CA GLU A 227 -13.76 -9.85 -14.71
C GLU A 227 -12.57 -9.77 -13.78
N MET A 228 -12.11 -8.56 -13.46
CA MET A 228 -11.04 -8.34 -12.50
C MET A 228 -11.37 -9.01 -11.15
N ARG A 229 -12.61 -8.84 -10.66
CA ARG A 229 -13.08 -9.47 -9.41
C ARG A 229 -13.10 -11.00 -9.50
N ARG A 230 -13.66 -11.57 -10.57
CA ARG A 230 -13.70 -13.04 -10.77
C ARG A 230 -12.32 -13.66 -10.84
N GLN A 231 -11.34 -12.95 -11.40
CA GLN A 231 -9.97 -13.43 -11.54
C GLN A 231 -9.10 -13.15 -10.32
N PHE A 232 -9.58 -12.32 -9.38
CA PHE A 232 -8.82 -11.90 -8.20
C PHE A 232 -8.23 -13.06 -7.38
N PRO A 233 -8.95 -14.16 -7.06
CA PRO A 233 -8.35 -15.27 -6.32
C PRO A 233 -7.15 -15.89 -7.05
N THR A 234 -7.24 -16.04 -8.37
CA THR A 234 -6.13 -16.60 -9.18
C THR A 234 -4.96 -15.64 -9.21
N PHE A 235 -5.22 -14.35 -9.43
CA PHE A 235 -4.20 -13.30 -9.36
C PHE A 235 -3.53 -13.28 -7.98
N PHE A 236 -4.31 -13.31 -6.90
CA PHE A 236 -3.82 -13.30 -5.53
C PHE A 236 -2.86 -14.47 -5.27
N TYR A 237 -3.29 -15.71 -5.50
CA TYR A 237 -2.43 -16.87 -5.20
C TYR A 237 -1.20 -16.98 -6.10
N SER A 238 -1.26 -16.48 -7.34
CA SER A 238 -0.15 -16.59 -8.29
C SER A 238 0.84 -15.42 -8.25
N GLN A 239 0.37 -14.20 -8.04
CA GLN A 239 1.18 -12.99 -8.13
C GLN A 239 1.47 -12.33 -6.77
N VAL A 240 0.63 -12.58 -5.75
CA VAL A 240 0.67 -11.84 -4.48
C VAL A 240 1.12 -12.72 -3.33
N PHE A 241 0.42 -13.83 -3.11
CA PHE A 241 0.64 -14.75 -2.00
C PHE A 241 2.11 -15.14 -1.80
N PRO A 242 2.91 -15.44 -2.86
CA PRO A 242 4.32 -15.79 -2.70
C PRO A 242 5.15 -14.73 -1.97
N TYR A 243 4.76 -13.45 -2.05
CA TYR A 243 5.54 -12.32 -1.55
C TYR A 243 5.05 -11.77 -0.20
N ILE A 244 3.89 -12.20 0.29
CA ILE A 244 3.29 -11.69 1.53
C ILE A 244 3.34 -12.68 2.70
N THR A 245 3.80 -13.92 2.48
CA THR A 245 3.75 -15.01 3.47
C THR A 245 4.38 -14.63 4.82
N GLU A 246 5.55 -14.01 4.81
CA GLU A 246 6.20 -13.56 6.04
C GLU A 246 5.46 -12.37 6.66
N GLY A 247 4.96 -11.43 5.84
CA GLY A 247 4.12 -10.32 6.30
C GLY A 247 2.90 -10.81 7.08
N LEU A 248 2.17 -11.80 6.55
CA LEU A 248 1.06 -12.46 7.26
C LEU A 248 1.53 -13.10 8.57
N ARG A 249 2.60 -13.90 8.55
CA ARG A 249 3.14 -14.53 9.77
C ARG A 249 3.43 -13.51 10.89
N LEU A 250 3.88 -12.31 10.53
CA LEU A 250 4.17 -11.22 11.45
C LEU A 250 2.90 -10.49 11.89
N LEU A 251 1.96 -10.20 10.99
CA LEU A 251 0.66 -9.62 11.33
C LEU A 251 -0.09 -10.46 12.37
N HIS A 252 -0.05 -11.79 12.26
CA HIS A 252 -0.68 -12.71 13.20
C HIS A 252 -0.29 -12.48 14.67
N LYS A 253 0.87 -11.85 14.92
CA LYS A 253 1.43 -11.61 16.26
C LYS A 253 0.69 -10.52 17.05
N THR A 254 -0.15 -9.71 16.42
CA THR A 254 -0.88 -8.60 17.06
C THR A 254 -2.39 -8.74 16.87
N GLN A 255 -3.19 -8.01 17.65
CA GLN A 255 -4.65 -8.02 17.45
C GLN A 255 -5.02 -7.26 16.18
N GLU A 256 -4.37 -6.12 15.99
CA GLU A 256 -4.49 -5.24 14.83
C GLU A 256 -4.11 -5.99 13.54
N GLY A 257 -3.01 -6.74 13.57
CA GLY A 257 -2.57 -7.51 12.40
C GLY A 257 -3.49 -8.67 12.05
N ARG A 258 -4.16 -9.30 13.02
CA ARG A 258 -5.22 -10.28 12.71
C ARG A 258 -6.44 -9.64 12.06
N GLN A 259 -6.70 -8.36 12.29
CA GLN A 259 -7.75 -7.63 11.57
C GLN A 259 -7.36 -7.42 10.09
N TRP A 260 -6.10 -7.09 9.82
CA TRP A 260 -5.57 -7.04 8.45
C TRP A 260 -5.69 -8.38 7.73
N GLU A 261 -5.30 -9.49 8.38
CA GLU A 261 -5.48 -10.85 7.84
C GLU A 261 -6.95 -11.15 7.54
N ALA A 262 -7.86 -10.81 8.45
CA ALA A 262 -9.29 -11.03 8.29
C ALA A 262 -9.87 -10.24 7.11
N ASN A 263 -9.45 -8.99 6.95
CA ASN A 263 -9.87 -8.17 5.81
C ASN A 263 -9.37 -8.75 4.49
N LEU A 264 -8.10 -9.15 4.42
CA LEU A 264 -7.52 -9.76 3.23
C LEU A 264 -8.24 -11.07 2.86
N HIS A 265 -8.45 -11.95 3.85
CA HIS A 265 -9.18 -13.20 3.66
C HIS A 265 -10.62 -12.96 3.20
N ASN A 266 -11.28 -11.94 3.74
CA ASN A 266 -12.60 -11.51 3.30
C ASN A 266 -12.58 -11.13 1.80
N GLN A 267 -11.61 -10.34 1.33
CA GLN A 267 -11.53 -9.99 -0.09
C GLN A 267 -11.23 -11.19 -1.01
N VAL A 268 -10.42 -12.15 -0.55
CA VAL A 268 -10.06 -13.35 -1.35
C VAL A 268 -11.22 -14.36 -1.42
N HIS A 269 -12.02 -14.49 -0.35
CA HIS A 269 -12.99 -15.57 -0.20
C HIS A 269 -14.47 -15.15 -0.23
N ASN A 270 -14.82 -13.90 0.06
CA ASN A 270 -16.21 -13.42 -0.07
C ASN A 270 -16.49 -12.97 -1.51
N ASP A 271 -16.51 -13.98 -2.37
CA ASP A 271 -17.08 -13.98 -3.71
C ASP A 271 -18.51 -14.59 -3.68
N THR A 272 -19.34 -14.16 -2.73
CA THR A 272 -20.80 -14.21 -2.96
C THR A 272 -21.17 -12.83 -3.44
N GLY A 273 -21.39 -12.72 -4.75
CA GLY A 273 -21.66 -11.48 -5.45
C GLY A 273 -22.55 -10.51 -4.69
N TRP A 274 -22.41 -9.22 -5.02
CA TRP A 274 -23.43 -8.24 -4.77
C TRP A 274 -24.79 -8.90 -5.01
N VAL A 275 -25.51 -9.19 -3.93
CA VAL A 275 -26.68 -10.06 -3.94
C VAL A 275 -27.56 -9.55 -5.05
N ALA A 276 -27.77 -10.40 -6.06
CA ALA A 276 -28.69 -10.10 -7.15
C ALA A 276 -29.90 -9.40 -6.54
N GLU A 277 -30.14 -8.16 -6.96
CA GLU A 277 -31.25 -7.36 -6.48
C GLU A 277 -32.49 -8.24 -6.39
N ARG A 278 -32.97 -8.43 -5.15
CA ARG A 278 -34.31 -8.94 -4.81
C ARG A 278 -34.83 -10.02 -5.77
N GLY A 279 -34.40 -11.27 -5.65
CA GLY A 279 -34.99 -12.29 -6.54
C GLY A 279 -34.62 -13.75 -6.36
N VAL A 280 -34.18 -14.22 -5.19
CA VAL A 280 -34.07 -15.66 -4.98
C VAL A 280 -34.68 -16.03 -3.63
N LYS A 281 -35.84 -16.70 -3.67
CA LYS A 281 -36.44 -17.34 -2.50
C LYS A 281 -35.50 -18.44 -2.02
N MET A 282 -34.87 -18.23 -0.87
CA MET A 282 -34.22 -19.31 -0.13
C MET A 282 -35.28 -20.38 0.24
N PRO A 283 -35.02 -21.67 0.05
CA PRO A 283 -35.93 -22.72 0.50
C PRO A 283 -35.95 -22.75 2.04
N HIS A 284 -37.16 -22.78 2.60
CA HIS A 284 -37.37 -22.89 4.04
C HIS A 284 -36.79 -24.20 4.59
N PHE A 285 -35.69 -24.12 5.33
CA PHE A 285 -35.27 -25.20 6.21
C PHE A 285 -36.23 -25.26 7.41
N ARG A 286 -37.03 -26.33 7.50
CA ARG A 286 -37.74 -26.68 8.74
C ARG A 286 -36.75 -27.39 9.67
N PRO A 287 -36.58 -26.95 10.92
CA PRO A 287 -35.81 -27.71 11.89
C PRO A 287 -36.60 -28.95 12.30
N HIS A 288 -36.02 -30.14 12.11
CA HIS A 288 -36.52 -31.36 12.71
C HIS A 288 -36.28 -31.30 14.22
N ILE A 289 -37.35 -31.05 14.98
CA ILE A 289 -37.40 -31.29 16.41
C ILE A 289 -37.44 -32.81 16.59
N ALA A 290 -36.36 -33.39 17.10
CA ALA A 290 -36.37 -34.75 17.62
C ALA A 290 -37.11 -34.73 18.97
N VAL A 291 -38.37 -35.16 18.95
CA VAL A 291 -39.12 -35.48 20.18
C VAL A 291 -38.65 -36.85 20.64
N ASN A 292 -37.79 -36.89 21.66
CA ASN A 292 -37.56 -38.10 22.44
C ASN A 292 -38.81 -38.36 23.27
N ASN A 293 -39.53 -39.43 22.96
CA ASN A 293 -40.50 -40.04 23.87
C ASN A 293 -39.92 -41.34 24.42
N ALA A 294 -39.95 -41.41 25.75
CA ALA A 294 -39.88 -42.56 26.67
C ALA A 294 -39.50 -43.94 26.12
#